data_AF-A0A1G3CJK2-F1
#
_entry.id   AF-A0A1G3CJK2-F1
#
_cell.length_a   1.000
_cell.length_b   1.000
_cell.length_c   1.000
_cell.angle_alpha   90.00
_cell.angle_beta   90.00
_cell.angle_gamma   90.00
#
_symmetry.space_group_name_H-M   'P 1'
#
loop_
_entity.id
_entity.type
_entity.pdbx_description
1 polymer ?
#
loop_
_entity_poly.entity_id
_entity_poly.type
_entity_poly.pdbx_seq_one_letter_code
_entity_poly.pdbx_strand_id
1 'polypeptide(L)'
;MTTREVLQENLYSELSLLYQRLEKELTQLNPGCNTCGTCCNFSTFGHVLYTSSIEVDYITQYVEVPDFNVSDNVCPFLKDNQCSIRDFRTLGCRIFYCNPHYKEILYDLYEKYHCMIKELSKKYNYQWKYLPFLSQLAELKPKPLLIRK
;
A
#
# COMPACT_ATOMS: atom_id res chain seq x y z
N MET A 1 -20.66 -16.71 6.66
CA MET A 1 -19.23 -16.36 6.68
C MET A 1 -18.47 -17.55 7.24
N THR A 2 -17.40 -17.97 6.56
CA THR A 2 -16.51 -19.05 7.01
C THR A 2 -15.55 -18.53 8.10
N THR A 3 -14.97 -19.42 8.90
CA THR A 3 -13.93 -19.06 9.90
C THR A 3 -12.76 -18.30 9.27
N ARG A 4 -12.44 -18.61 8.01
CA ARG A 4 -11.37 -17.96 7.24
C ARG A 4 -11.73 -16.51 6.87
N GLU A 5 -12.97 -16.27 6.44
CA GLU A 5 -13.47 -14.92 6.12
C GLU A 5 -13.45 -14.02 7.36
N VAL A 6 -13.88 -14.54 8.52
CA VAL A 6 -13.87 -13.78 9.79
C VAL A 6 -12.44 -13.43 10.23
N LEU A 7 -11.48 -14.35 10.08
CA LEU A 7 -10.07 -14.08 10.39
C LEU A 7 -9.47 -13.00 9.47
N GLN A 8 -9.85 -13.02 8.20
CA GLN A 8 -9.39 -12.04 7.20
C GLN A 8 -10.01 -10.66 7.42
N GLU A 9 -11.29 -10.57 7.75
CA GLU A 9 -11.94 -9.31 8.15
C GLU A 9 -11.30 -8.71 9.40
N ASN A 10 -11.01 -9.52 10.42
CA ASN A 10 -10.33 -9.06 11.62
C ASN A 10 -8.89 -8.56 11.32
N LEU A 11 -8.15 -9.27 10.46
CA LEU A 11 -6.81 -8.87 10.01
C LEU A 11 -6.83 -7.48 9.37
N TYR A 12 -7.75 -7.25 8.43
CA TYR A 12 -7.86 -5.98 7.71
C TYR A 12 -8.39 -4.84 8.58
N SER A 13 -9.28 -5.15 9.52
CA SER A 13 -9.72 -4.19 10.53
C SER A 13 -8.55 -3.70 11.39
N GLU A 14 -7.71 -4.62 11.88
CA GLU A 14 -6.52 -4.24 12.66
C GLU A 14 -5.46 -3.50 11.84
N LEU A 15 -5.24 -3.89 10.58
CA LEU A 15 -4.37 -3.14 9.66
C LEU A 15 -4.88 -1.71 9.47
N SER A 16 -6.20 -1.54 9.30
CA SER A 16 -6.83 -0.24 9.15
C SER A 16 -6.65 0.62 10.40
N LEU A 17 -6.72 0.03 11.59
CA LEU A 17 -6.44 0.73 12.85
C LEU A 17 -4.98 1.20 12.95
N LEU A 18 -4.02 0.41 12.47
CA LEU A 18 -2.62 0.84 12.37
C LEU A 18 -2.49 2.06 11.44
N TYR A 19 -3.14 2.04 10.27
CA TYR A 19 -3.13 3.17 9.37
C TYR A 19 -3.82 4.42 9.95
N GLN A 20 -4.96 4.27 10.64
CA GLN A 20 -5.61 5.39 11.31
C GLN A 20 -4.70 6.03 12.38
N ARG A 21 -3.93 5.21 13.10
CA ARG A 21 -2.94 5.70 14.06
C ARG A 21 -1.83 6.48 13.38
N LEU A 22 -1.30 5.95 12.27
CA LEU A 22 -0.28 6.61 11.46
C LEU A 22 -0.78 7.96 10.93
N GLU A 23 -1.99 8.02 10.37
CA GLU A 23 -2.56 9.26 9.83
C GLU A 23 -2.72 10.34 10.91
N LYS A 24 -3.04 9.95 12.16
CA LYS A 24 -3.06 10.89 13.30
C LYS A 24 -1.67 11.47 13.59
N GLU A 25 -0.62 10.64 13.60
CA GLU A 25 0.76 11.09 13.78
C GLU A 25 1.21 12.00 12.63
N LEU A 26 0.92 11.62 11.37
CA LEU A 26 1.24 12.41 10.19
C LEU A 26 0.50 13.76 10.16
N THR A 27 -0.76 13.80 10.60
CA THR A 27 -1.55 15.04 10.69
C THR A 27 -0.94 16.02 11.67
N GLN A 28 -0.40 15.53 12.79
CA GLN A 28 0.29 16.37 13.77
C GLN A 28 1.63 16.92 13.23
N LEU A 29 2.36 16.11 12.47
CA LEU A 29 3.62 16.52 11.85
C LEU A 29 3.42 17.50 10.68
N ASN A 30 2.31 17.36 9.95
CA ASN A 30 1.98 18.10 8.74
C ASN A 30 3.15 18.23 7.74
N PRO A 31 3.71 17.12 7.24
CA PRO A 31 4.90 17.12 6.38
C PRO A 31 4.68 17.78 5.01
N GLY A 32 3.43 18.02 4.58
CA GLY A 32 3.11 18.73 3.34
C GLY A 32 3.13 17.86 2.08
N CYS A 33 2.01 17.85 1.36
CA CYS A 33 1.85 17.16 0.08
C CYS A 33 1.44 18.16 -0.99
N ASN A 34 2.17 18.17 -2.12
CA ASN A 34 1.86 19.06 -3.24
C ASN A 34 0.80 18.50 -4.19
N THR A 35 0.22 17.33 -3.87
CA THR A 35 -0.75 16.62 -4.71
C THR A 35 -0.31 16.47 -6.18
N CYS A 36 1.00 16.31 -6.41
CA CYS A 36 1.59 16.36 -7.75
C CYS A 36 1.59 15.01 -8.49
N GLY A 37 1.20 13.91 -7.82
CA GLY A 37 1.16 12.57 -8.41
C GLY A 37 2.52 11.93 -8.69
N THR A 38 3.63 12.66 -8.55
CA THR A 38 4.97 12.18 -8.89
C THR A 38 5.39 10.97 -8.08
N CYS A 39 4.92 10.84 -6.83
CA CYS A 39 5.20 9.66 -6.00
C CYS A 39 4.64 8.34 -6.58
N CYS A 40 3.60 8.43 -7.41
CA CYS A 40 2.98 7.29 -8.10
C CYS A 40 3.61 6.99 -9.46
N ASN A 41 4.45 7.90 -9.99
CA ASN A 41 5.27 7.64 -11.17
C ASN A 41 6.69 7.26 -10.71
N PHE A 42 6.91 5.97 -10.54
CA PHE A 42 8.13 5.42 -9.95
C PHE A 42 9.34 5.63 -10.87
N SER A 43 9.14 5.63 -12.20
CA SER A 43 10.18 5.95 -13.17
C SER A 43 10.65 7.41 -13.05
N THR A 44 9.71 8.36 -13.12
CA THR A 44 10.03 9.79 -13.05
C THR A 44 10.63 10.18 -11.70
N PHE A 45 10.16 9.59 -10.61
CA PHE A 45 10.73 9.87 -9.28
C PHE A 45 12.05 9.12 -9.01
N GLY A 46 12.27 7.97 -9.66
CA GLY A 46 13.47 7.16 -9.47
C GLY A 46 13.44 6.30 -8.21
N HIS A 47 12.27 5.82 -7.78
CA HIS A 47 12.16 4.90 -6.63
C HIS A 47 11.43 3.61 -6.97
N VAL A 48 11.53 2.62 -6.07
CA VAL A 48 10.71 1.40 -6.12
C VAL A 48 9.90 1.36 -4.83
N LEU A 49 8.58 1.25 -4.96
CA LEU A 49 7.72 1.03 -3.82
C LEU A 49 7.77 -0.45 -3.43
N TYR A 50 8.25 -0.76 -2.23
CA TYR A 50 8.10 -2.07 -1.62
C TYR A 50 6.88 -2.10 -0.71
N THR A 51 6.30 -3.28 -0.55
CA THR A 51 5.11 -3.47 0.27
C THR A 51 5.04 -4.90 0.79
N SER A 52 4.29 -5.09 1.88
CA SER A 52 3.99 -6.41 2.40
C SER A 52 2.74 -7.03 1.74
N SER A 53 2.73 -8.35 1.62
CA SER A 53 1.63 -9.13 1.01
C SER A 53 0.27 -8.83 1.61
N ILE A 54 0.19 -8.65 2.93
CA ILE A 54 -1.04 -8.27 3.63
C ILE A 54 -1.63 -6.95 3.11
N GLU A 55 -0.79 -5.97 2.74
CA GLU A 55 -1.24 -4.67 2.26
C GLU A 55 -1.75 -4.73 0.82
N VAL A 56 -1.11 -5.54 -0.03
CA VAL A 56 -1.58 -5.76 -1.41
C VAL A 56 -2.89 -6.53 -1.41
N ASP A 57 -3.00 -7.56 -0.58
CA ASP A 57 -4.23 -8.35 -0.42
C ASP A 57 -5.38 -7.47 0.10
N TYR A 58 -5.08 -6.58 1.07
CA TYR A 58 -6.00 -5.54 1.54
C TYR A 58 -6.46 -4.63 0.39
N ILE A 59 -5.57 -4.17 -0.49
CA ILE A 59 -5.97 -3.38 -1.66
C ILE A 59 -6.89 -4.20 -2.58
N THR A 60 -6.49 -5.42 -2.95
CA THR A 60 -7.26 -6.25 -3.90
C THR A 60 -8.64 -6.67 -3.38
N GLN A 61 -8.83 -6.66 -2.06
CA GLN A 61 -10.12 -6.94 -1.43
C GLN A 61 -11.13 -5.80 -1.62
N TYR A 62 -10.68 -4.55 -1.61
CA TYR A 62 -11.56 -3.36 -1.59
C TYR A 62 -11.49 -2.51 -2.86
N VAL A 63 -10.51 -2.75 -3.72
CA VAL A 63 -10.23 -1.94 -4.89
C VAL A 63 -10.09 -2.82 -6.13
N GLU A 64 -10.85 -2.48 -7.17
CA GLU A 64 -10.64 -3.07 -8.49
C GLU A 64 -9.29 -2.60 -9.06
N VAL A 65 -8.42 -3.56 -9.35
CA VAL A 65 -7.12 -3.28 -9.95
C VAL A 65 -7.30 -3.14 -11.46
N PRO A 66 -7.01 -1.99 -12.08
CA PRO A 66 -7.08 -1.85 -13.54
C PRO A 66 -6.00 -2.70 -14.21
N ASP A 67 -6.10 -2.88 -15.53
CA ASP A 67 -5.00 -3.49 -16.29
C ASP A 67 -3.81 -2.55 -16.35
N PHE A 68 -2.60 -3.09 -16.20
CA PHE A 68 -1.36 -2.34 -16.23
C PHE A 68 -0.19 -3.25 -16.59
N ASN A 69 0.93 -2.64 -17.00
CA ASN A 69 2.17 -3.35 -17.22
C ASN A 69 3.19 -2.96 -16.15
N VAL A 70 3.82 -3.96 -15.51
CA VAL A 70 4.85 -3.74 -14.49
C VAL A 70 6.04 -2.96 -15.06
N SER A 71 6.37 -3.16 -16.35
CA SER A 71 7.48 -2.48 -17.01
C SER A 71 7.30 -0.97 -17.16
N ASP A 72 6.06 -0.49 -17.15
CA ASP A 72 5.77 0.95 -17.27
C ASP A 72 6.26 1.70 -16.02
N ASN A 73 6.43 0.99 -14.90
CA ASN A 73 6.90 1.51 -13.63
C ASN A 73 6.08 2.75 -13.17
N VAL A 74 4.77 2.67 -13.39
CA VAL A 74 3.77 3.64 -12.94
C VAL A 74 2.71 2.90 -12.14
N CYS A 75 2.27 3.49 -11.04
CA CYS A 75 1.20 2.94 -10.23
C CYS A 75 -0.11 2.88 -11.04
N PRO A 76 -0.79 1.72 -11.15
CA PRO A 76 -2.04 1.57 -11.89
C PRO A 76 -3.18 2.47 -11.39
N PHE A 77 -3.06 2.96 -10.16
CA PHE A 77 -4.08 3.80 -9.52
C PHE A 77 -3.84 5.30 -9.72
N LEU A 78 -2.82 5.70 -10.48
CA LEU A 78 -2.58 7.09 -10.87
C LEU A 78 -3.60 7.52 -11.94
N LYS A 79 -4.50 8.43 -11.59
CA LYS A 79 -5.50 9.02 -12.50
C LYS A 79 -5.42 10.53 -12.41
N ASP A 80 -5.27 11.22 -13.54
CA ASP A 80 -5.20 12.68 -13.60
C ASP A 80 -4.20 13.30 -12.59
N ASN A 81 -3.00 12.71 -12.51
CA ASN A 81 -1.93 13.05 -11.55
C ASN A 81 -2.31 12.91 -10.06
N GLN A 82 -3.36 12.15 -9.76
CA GLN A 82 -3.83 11.91 -8.40
C GLN A 82 -3.95 10.42 -8.10
N CYS A 83 -3.77 10.05 -6.83
CA CYS A 83 -3.96 8.68 -6.37
C CYS A 83 -5.45 8.42 -6.18
N SER A 84 -6.01 7.49 -6.95
CA SER A 84 -7.44 7.14 -6.87
C SER A 84 -7.80 6.23 -5.68
N ILE A 85 -6.81 5.72 -4.94
CA ILE A 85 -7.01 4.76 -3.83
C ILE A 85 -6.43 5.27 -2.51
N ARG A 86 -6.52 6.59 -2.26
CA ARG A 86 -5.85 7.25 -1.13
C ARG A 86 -6.11 6.56 0.22
N ASP A 87 -7.31 6.05 0.44
CA ASP A 87 -7.73 5.40 1.69
C ASP A 87 -7.21 3.96 1.82
N PHE A 88 -6.83 3.33 0.72
CA PHE A 88 -6.32 1.95 0.67
C PHE A 88 -4.80 1.87 0.44
N ARG A 89 -4.10 3.01 0.45
CA ARG A 89 -2.64 3.08 0.26
C ARG A 89 -1.88 2.15 1.21
N THR A 90 -0.78 1.60 0.70
CA THR A 90 0.25 0.90 1.50
C THR A 90 1.01 1.88 2.39
N LEU A 91 1.75 1.35 3.38
CA LEU A 91 2.56 2.13 4.32
C LEU A 91 3.52 3.08 3.60
N GLY A 92 4.27 2.58 2.62
CA GLY A 92 5.23 3.38 1.86
C GLY A 92 4.56 4.58 1.17
N CYS A 93 3.37 4.39 0.61
CA CYS A 93 2.58 5.48 0.01
C CYS A 93 1.99 6.47 1.03
N ARG A 94 1.74 6.04 2.27
CA ARG A 94 1.19 6.90 3.33
C ARG A 94 2.21 7.84 3.93
N ILE A 95 3.45 7.37 4.06
CA ILE A 95 4.57 8.10 4.66
C ILE A 95 5.32 8.96 3.65
N PHE A 96 5.09 8.77 2.36
CA PHE A 96 5.73 9.59 1.34
C PHE A 96 5.13 11.00 1.25
N TYR A 97 5.95 12.02 1.48
CA TYR A 97 5.59 13.44 1.36
C TYR A 97 6.63 14.23 0.56
N CYS A 98 6.21 15.38 0.00
CA CYS A 98 7.05 16.17 -0.93
C CYS A 98 8.13 16.97 -0.22
N ASN A 99 7.99 17.23 1.08
CA ASN A 99 8.93 18.04 1.84
C ASN A 99 10.13 17.19 2.33
N PRO A 100 11.36 17.44 1.84
CA PRO A 100 12.52 16.67 2.21
C PRO A 100 12.94 16.87 3.68
N HIS A 101 12.52 17.95 4.34
CA HIS A 101 12.87 18.23 5.74
C HIS A 101 12.38 17.15 6.71
N TYR A 102 11.28 16.47 6.37
CA TYR A 102 10.69 15.44 7.21
C TYR A 102 11.23 14.03 6.92
N LYS A 103 12.22 13.89 6.03
CA LYS A 103 12.69 12.58 5.56
C LYS A 103 13.09 11.64 6.69
N GLU A 104 13.85 12.12 7.67
CA GLU A 104 14.33 11.30 8.80
C GLU A 104 13.17 10.83 9.68
N ILE A 105 12.30 11.75 10.13
CA ILE A 105 11.15 11.39 10.97
C ILE A 105 10.15 10.48 10.25
N LEU A 106 10.00 10.64 8.94
CA LEU A 106 9.17 9.76 8.10
C LEU A 106 9.78 8.36 7.99
N TYR A 107 11.11 8.22 7.98
CA TYR A 107 11.75 6.90 8.05
C TYR A 107 11.56 6.23 9.40
N ASP A 108 11.67 6.96 10.51
CA ASP A 108 11.41 6.39 11.84
C ASP A 108 9.96 5.91 11.97
N LEU A 109 9.00 6.70 11.44
CA LEU A 109 7.61 6.27 11.33
C LEU A 109 7.46 5.04 10.45
N TYR A 110 8.18 4.98 9.33
CA TYR A 110 8.14 3.82 8.44
C TYR A 110 8.55 2.55 9.17
N GLU A 111 9.72 2.56 9.80
CA GLU A 111 10.25 1.38 10.51
C GLU A 111 9.34 0.95 11.67
N LYS A 112 8.82 1.92 12.44
CA LYS A 112 7.86 1.67 13.52
C LYS A 112 6.62 0.93 13.01
N TYR A 113 5.95 1.47 11.99
CA TYR A 113 4.70 0.89 11.48
C TYR A 113 4.93 -0.38 10.66
N HIS A 114 6.06 -0.48 9.94
CA HIS A 114 6.47 -1.68 9.24
C HIS A 114 6.66 -2.86 10.21
N CYS A 115 7.31 -2.62 11.35
CA CYS A 115 7.40 -3.62 12.42
C CYS A 115 6.02 -4.05 12.93
N MET A 116 5.11 -3.10 13.17
CA MET A 116 3.76 -3.41 13.64
C MET A 116 2.95 -4.24 12.64
N ILE A 117 3.04 -3.95 11.34
CA ILE A 117 2.38 -4.71 10.28
C ILE A 117 2.98 -6.13 10.15
N LYS A 118 4.29 -6.27 10.37
CA LYS A 118 4.95 -7.58 10.42
C LYS A 118 4.49 -8.43 11.60
N GLU A 119 4.38 -7.84 12.79
CA GLU A 119 3.82 -8.55 13.96
C GLU A 119 2.34 -8.90 13.76
N LEU A 120 1.57 -8.02 13.11
CA LEU A 120 0.19 -8.30 12.73
C LEU A 120 0.11 -9.52 11.80
N SER A 121 0.99 -9.62 10.80
CA SER A 121 1.06 -10.78 9.91
C SER A 121 1.34 -12.07 10.68
N LYS A 122 2.26 -12.04 11.66
CA LYS A 122 2.54 -13.19 12.53
C LYS A 122 1.33 -13.57 13.39
N LYS A 123 0.64 -12.60 13.99
CA LYS A 123 -0.54 -12.82 14.85
C LYS A 123 -1.62 -13.63 14.14
N TYR A 124 -1.82 -13.39 12.84
CA TYR A 124 -2.83 -14.08 12.04
C TYR A 124 -2.28 -15.25 11.21
N ASN A 125 -1.03 -15.66 11.45
CA ASN A 125 -0.32 -16.66 10.63
C ASN A 125 -0.38 -16.35 9.12
N TYR A 126 -0.38 -15.07 8.77
CA TYR A 126 -0.34 -14.61 7.38
C TYR A 126 1.10 -14.68 6.85
N GLN A 127 1.28 -15.25 5.65
CA GLN A 127 2.60 -15.39 5.07
C GLN A 127 3.21 -14.02 4.76
N TRP A 128 4.32 -13.69 5.45
CA TRP A 128 5.07 -12.45 5.21
C TRP A 128 5.85 -12.53 3.90
N LYS A 129 5.51 -11.66 2.95
CA LYS A 129 6.33 -11.38 1.77
C LYS A 129 6.48 -9.87 1.65
N TYR A 130 7.71 -9.39 1.46
CA TYR A 130 7.98 -7.97 1.27
C TYR A 130 8.74 -7.79 -0.05
N LEU A 131 8.03 -7.33 -1.08
CA LEU A 131 8.47 -7.33 -2.48
C LEU A 131 8.08 -6.01 -3.17
N PRO A 132 8.58 -5.73 -4.39
CA PRO A 132 8.12 -4.59 -5.18
C PRO A 132 6.59 -4.63 -5.40
N PHE A 133 5.93 -3.50 -5.15
CA PHE A 133 4.47 -3.35 -5.18
C PHE A 133 3.87 -3.76 -6.52
N LEU A 134 4.41 -3.29 -7.64
CA LEU A 134 3.85 -3.59 -8.96
C LEU A 134 3.91 -5.10 -9.28
N SER A 135 5.02 -5.76 -8.95
CA SER A 135 5.15 -7.21 -9.15
C SER A 135 4.15 -7.98 -8.30
N GLN A 136 4.04 -7.63 -7.02
CA GLN A 136 3.14 -8.32 -6.10
C GLN A 136 1.66 -8.07 -6.43
N LEU A 137 1.32 -6.85 -6.85
CA LEU A 137 -0.03 -6.49 -7.32
C LEU A 137 -0.41 -7.25 -8.60
N ALA A 138 0.53 -7.45 -9.52
CA ALA A 138 0.29 -8.24 -10.73
C ALA A 138 0.08 -9.73 -10.43
N GLU A 139 0.74 -10.27 -9.41
CA GLU A 139 0.56 -11.66 -8.95
C GLU A 139 -0.77 -11.89 -8.24
N LEU A 140 -1.21 -10.93 -7.42
CA LEU A 140 -2.39 -11.05 -6.56
C LEU A 140 -3.68 -10.50 -7.19
N LYS A 141 -3.58 -9.69 -8.25
CA LYS A 141 -4.74 -9.28 -9.02
C LYS A 141 -5.49 -10.54 -9.50
N PRO A 142 -6.82 -10.64 -9.29
CA PRO A 142 -7.59 -11.71 -9.87
C PRO A 142 -7.37 -11.73 -11.39
N LYS A 143 -6.84 -12.83 -11.92
CA LYS A 143 -6.72 -12.98 -13.37
C LYS A 143 -8.13 -12.88 -13.95
N PRO A 144 -8.38 -12.04 -14.97
CA PRO A 144 -9.63 -12.12 -15.71
C PRO A 144 -9.77 -13.57 -16.18
N LEU A 145 -10.92 -14.20 -15.89
CA LEU A 145 -11.23 -15.53 -16.38
C LEU A 145 -11.15 -15.45 -17.91
N LEU A 146 -10.06 -15.96 -18.48
CA LEU A 146 -9.96 -16.19 -19.91
C LEU A 146 -11.06 -17.18 -20.25
N ILE A 147 -12.21 -16.68 -20.71
CA ILE A 147 -13.22 -17.48 -21.37
C ILE A 147 -12.52 -18.02 -22.61
N ARG A 148 -12.05 -19.27 -22.53
CA ARG A 148 -11.58 -20.02 -23.69
C ARG A 148 -12.76 -20.07 -24.66
N LYS A 149 -12.64 -19.36 -25.78
CA LYS A 149 -13.50 -19.54 -26.94
C LYS A 149 -13.30 -20.93 -27.52
#